data_AF-A0A4Y2FHI3-F1
#
_entry.id   AF-A0A4Y2FHI3-F1
#
_cell.length_a   1.000
_cell.length_b   1.000
_cell.length_c   1.000
_cell.angle_alpha   90.00
_cell.angle_beta   90.00
_cell.angle_gamma   90.00
#
_symmetry.space_group_name_H-M   'P 1'
#
loop_
_entity.id
_entity.type
_entity.pdbx_description
1 polymer ?
#
loop_
_entity_poly.entity_id
_entity_poly.type
_entity_poly.pdbx_seq_one_letter_code
_entity_poly.pdbx_strand_id
1 'polypeptide(L)'
;MDKQFEKLFAMMAGLEQKTEAGEAMRSGQERMEGGRDEMKGMIEEVKGEVQKKIEEVEGKVEMRIEEVEHKVQGKIGDIERRLSELKDKPLGSSVNPEVMYSRPTVIPLTFDGLTSWAVFKTQFNVVSSTNGWADFVEASQLVASL
;
A
#
# COMPACT_ATOMS: atom_id res chain seq x y z
N MET A 1 -30.02 -77.06 -34.84
CA MET A 1 -29.12 -76.67 -33.74
C MET A 1 -29.91 -76.85 -32.44
N ASP A 2 -29.35 -77.53 -31.44
CA ASP A 2 -30.11 -77.87 -30.21
C ASP A 2 -30.26 -76.67 -29.26
N LYS A 3 -31.40 -76.59 -28.55
CA LYS A 3 -31.71 -75.51 -27.57
C LYS A 3 -30.63 -75.32 -26.48
N GLN A 4 -29.85 -76.36 -26.20
CA GLN A 4 -28.74 -76.32 -25.25
C GLN A 4 -27.59 -75.42 -25.75
N PHE A 5 -27.27 -75.47 -27.05
CA PHE A 5 -26.20 -74.65 -27.65
C PHE A 5 -26.56 -73.16 -27.67
N GLU A 6 -27.81 -72.82 -28.01
CA GLU A 6 -28.30 -71.43 -27.98
C GLU A 6 -28.20 -70.81 -26.57
N LYS A 7 -28.52 -71.59 -25.53
CA LYS A 7 -28.39 -71.13 -24.14
C LYS A 7 -26.93 -70.88 -23.74
N LEU A 8 -25.99 -71.69 -24.26
CA LEU A 8 -24.56 -71.52 -24.02
C LEU A 8 -24.02 -70.25 -24.70
N PHE A 9 -24.43 -69.96 -25.94
CA PHE A 9 -24.02 -68.74 -26.65
C PHE A 9 -24.53 -67.47 -25.94
N ALA A 10 -25.79 -67.46 -25.51
CA ALA A 10 -26.35 -66.33 -24.76
C ALA A 10 -25.59 -66.08 -23.43
N MET A 11 -25.16 -67.14 -22.76
CA MET A 11 -24.36 -67.03 -21.52
C MET A 11 -22.97 -66.44 -21.79
N MET A 12 -22.30 -66.84 -22.86
CA MET A 12 -20.99 -66.28 -23.24
C MET A 12 -21.11 -64.81 -23.61
N ALA A 13 -22.08 -64.43 -24.45
CA ALA A 13 -22.31 -63.03 -24.82
C ALA A 13 -22.60 -62.16 -23.58
N GLY A 14 -23.39 -62.67 -22.62
CA GLY A 14 -23.67 -61.97 -21.38
C GLY A 14 -22.45 -61.85 -20.43
N LEU A 15 -21.52 -62.81 -20.47
CA LEU A 15 -20.26 -62.72 -19.74
C LEU A 15 -19.30 -61.71 -20.39
N GLU A 16 -19.18 -61.73 -21.71
CA GLU A 16 -18.35 -60.81 -22.49
C GLU A 16 -18.80 -59.35 -22.31
N GLN A 17 -20.11 -59.10 -22.39
CA GLN A 17 -20.67 -57.77 -22.16
C GLN A 17 -20.44 -57.29 -20.71
N LYS A 18 -20.47 -58.20 -19.72
CA LYS A 18 -20.15 -57.87 -18.32
C LYS A 18 -18.67 -57.57 -18.12
N THR A 19 -17.77 -58.28 -18.80
CA THR A 19 -16.34 -58.01 -18.73
C THR A 19 -16.00 -56.65 -19.36
N GLU A 20 -16.56 -56.36 -20.55
CA GLU A 20 -16.38 -55.08 -21.23
C GLU A 20 -16.90 -53.90 -20.41
N ALA A 21 -18.10 -54.01 -19.83
CA ALA A 21 -18.65 -52.98 -18.96
C ALA A 21 -17.77 -52.74 -17.72
N GLY A 22 -17.21 -53.81 -17.13
CA GLY A 22 -16.28 -53.71 -16.00
C GLY A 22 -14.95 -53.02 -16.36
N GLU A 23 -14.39 -53.32 -17.53
CA GLU A 23 -13.18 -52.67 -18.03
C GLU A 23 -13.40 -51.19 -18.36
N ALA A 24 -14.54 -50.85 -18.98
CA ALA A 24 -14.90 -49.46 -19.26
C ALA A 24 -15.04 -48.63 -17.97
N MET A 25 -15.66 -49.19 -16.92
CA MET A 25 -15.76 -48.52 -15.61
C MET A 25 -14.37 -48.33 -14.98
N ARG A 26 -13.50 -49.34 -15.04
CA ARG A 26 -12.14 -49.24 -14.50
C ARG A 26 -11.32 -48.17 -15.23
N SER A 27 -11.38 -48.15 -16.57
CA SER A 27 -10.74 -47.10 -17.39
C SER A 27 -11.31 -45.70 -17.10
N GLY A 28 -12.62 -45.59 -16.85
CA GLY A 28 -13.25 -44.33 -16.47
C GLY A 28 -12.76 -43.82 -15.12
N GLN A 29 -12.60 -44.72 -14.14
CA GLN A 29 -12.06 -44.39 -12.82
C GLN A 29 -10.60 -43.94 -12.91
N GLU A 30 -9.75 -44.67 -13.63
CA GLU A 30 -8.33 -44.29 -13.82
C GLU A 30 -8.18 -42.91 -14.47
N ARG A 31 -9.00 -42.61 -15.49
CA ARG A 31 -9.02 -41.27 -16.12
C ARG A 31 -9.44 -40.17 -15.15
N MET A 32 -10.40 -40.45 -14.28
CA MET A 32 -10.87 -39.47 -13.30
C MET A 32 -9.85 -39.24 -12.17
N GLU A 33 -9.17 -40.30 -11.72
CA GLU A 33 -8.07 -40.20 -10.76
C GLU A 33 -6.89 -39.43 -11.36
N GLY A 34 -6.47 -39.74 -12.60
CA GLY A 34 -5.42 -39.00 -13.30
C GLY A 34 -5.74 -37.51 -13.44
N GLY A 35 -6.96 -37.16 -13.86
CA GLY A 35 -7.38 -35.77 -13.95
C GLY A 35 -7.43 -35.05 -12.59
N ARG A 36 -7.72 -35.77 -11.50
CA ARG A 36 -7.67 -35.20 -10.14
C ARG A 36 -6.23 -34.95 -9.71
N ASP A 37 -5.31 -35.86 -10.00
CA ASP A 37 -3.90 -35.70 -9.64
C ASP A 37 -3.22 -34.58 -10.45
N GLU A 38 -3.53 -34.45 -11.74
CA GLU A 38 -3.09 -33.33 -12.56
C GLU A 38 -3.58 -31.99 -11.99
N MET A 39 -4.87 -31.90 -11.67
CA MET A 39 -5.45 -30.68 -11.07
C MET A 39 -4.78 -30.34 -9.73
N LYS A 40 -4.50 -31.34 -8.90
CA LYS A 40 -3.77 -31.16 -7.64
C LYS A 40 -2.35 -30.64 -7.89
N GLY A 41 -1.65 -31.19 -8.88
CA GLY A 41 -0.33 -30.73 -9.28
C GLY A 41 -0.32 -29.26 -9.70
N MET A 42 -1.26 -28.86 -10.57
CA MET A 42 -1.40 -27.46 -10.99
C MET A 42 -1.69 -26.52 -9.82
N ILE A 43 -2.52 -26.94 -8.85
CA ILE A 43 -2.81 -26.14 -7.67
C ILE A 43 -1.56 -25.92 -6.81
N GLU A 44 -0.76 -26.97 -6.58
CA GLU A 44 0.48 -26.84 -5.80
C GLU A 44 1.53 -25.98 -6.53
N GLU A 45 1.63 -26.08 -7.86
CA GLU A 45 2.50 -25.22 -8.67
C GLU A 45 2.10 -23.74 -8.55
N VAL A 46 0.82 -23.43 -8.80
CA VAL A 46 0.29 -22.06 -8.66
C VAL A 46 0.49 -21.52 -7.26
N LYS A 47 0.26 -22.35 -6.23
CA LYS A 47 0.49 -21.97 -4.84
C LYS A 47 1.96 -21.64 -4.58
N GLY A 48 2.89 -22.44 -5.09
CA GLY A 48 4.32 -22.20 -4.98
C GLY A 48 4.76 -20.90 -5.69
N GLU A 49 4.24 -20.66 -6.90
CA GLU A 49 4.53 -19.42 -7.64
C GLU A 49 4.01 -18.17 -6.92
N VAL A 50 2.78 -18.24 -6.40
CA VAL A 50 2.19 -17.14 -5.64
C VAL A 50 3.00 -16.85 -4.39
N GLN A 51 3.39 -17.88 -3.63
CA GLN A 51 4.20 -17.72 -2.43
C GLN A 51 5.56 -17.07 -2.75
N LYS A 52 6.26 -17.57 -3.77
CA LYS A 52 7.54 -16.99 -4.22
C LYS A 52 7.40 -15.51 -4.60
N LYS A 53 6.30 -15.15 -5.27
CA LYS A 53 6.06 -13.77 -5.68
C LYS A 53 5.74 -12.84 -4.51
N ILE A 54 5.09 -13.36 -3.47
CA ILE A 54 4.88 -12.64 -2.21
C ILE A 54 6.23 -12.37 -1.56
N GLU A 55 7.07 -13.40 -1.37
CA GLU A 55 8.40 -13.25 -0.77
C GLU A 55 9.27 -12.23 -1.54
N GLU A 56 9.23 -12.26 -2.89
CA GLU A 56 9.94 -11.29 -3.73
C GLU A 56 9.43 -9.84 -3.52
N VAL A 57 8.11 -9.67 -3.40
CA VAL A 57 7.50 -8.36 -3.17
C VAL A 57 7.83 -7.85 -1.77
N GLU A 58 7.74 -8.70 -0.75
CA GLU A 58 8.10 -8.37 0.64
C GLU A 58 9.54 -7.88 0.72
N GLY A 59 10.51 -8.61 0.15
CA GLY A 59 11.91 -8.19 0.15
C GLY A 59 12.15 -6.87 -0.60
N LYS A 60 11.43 -6.62 -1.70
CA LYS A 60 11.50 -5.32 -2.40
C LYS A 60 10.94 -4.16 -1.57
N VAL A 61 9.89 -4.42 -0.79
CA VAL A 61 9.30 -3.40 0.09
C VAL A 61 10.24 -3.10 1.25
N GLU A 62 10.81 -4.12 1.89
CA GLU A 62 11.78 -3.96 2.97
C GLU A 62 12.99 -3.12 2.53
N MET A 63 13.61 -3.47 1.40
CA MET A 63 14.74 -2.70 0.84
C MET A 63 14.37 -1.23 0.54
N ARG A 64 13.15 -0.96 0.06
CA ARG A 64 12.69 0.41 -0.17
C ARG A 64 12.48 1.19 1.12
N ILE A 65 12.00 0.52 2.18
CA ILE A 65 11.84 1.13 3.51
C ILE A 65 13.21 1.52 4.05
N GLU A 66 14.17 0.59 4.04
CA GLU A 66 15.54 0.86 4.49
C GLU A 66 16.20 2.02 3.73
N GLU A 67 16.03 2.07 2.40
CA GLU A 67 16.56 3.16 1.58
C GLU A 67 15.96 4.52 1.97
N VAL A 68 14.64 4.55 2.20
CA VAL A 68 13.94 5.77 2.63
C VAL A 68 14.38 6.17 4.03
N GLU A 69 14.49 5.23 4.97
CA GLU A 69 14.95 5.48 6.33
C GLU A 69 16.35 6.09 6.34
N HIS A 70 17.30 5.49 5.61
CA HIS A 70 18.66 6.01 5.50
C HIS A 70 18.69 7.42 4.88
N LYS A 71 17.90 7.68 3.84
CA LYS A 71 17.77 9.03 3.23
C LYS A 71 17.20 10.05 4.21
N VAL A 72 16.20 9.68 4.99
CA VAL A 72 15.58 10.56 5.99
C VAL A 72 16.56 10.84 7.12
N GLN A 73 17.22 9.82 7.66
CA GLN A 73 18.25 9.98 8.70
C GLN A 73 19.39 10.89 8.23
N GLY A 74 19.89 10.69 7.00
CA GLY A 74 20.91 11.56 6.43
C GLY A 74 20.47 13.03 6.34
N LYS A 75 19.24 13.29 5.87
CA LYS A 75 18.68 14.65 5.83
C LYS A 75 18.51 15.27 7.21
N ILE A 76 18.09 14.49 8.20
CA ILE A 76 17.97 14.95 9.59
C ILE A 76 19.35 15.34 10.13
N GLY A 77 20.38 14.51 9.94
CA GLY A 77 21.74 14.82 10.36
C GLY A 77 22.29 16.10 9.71
N ASP A 78 22.02 16.32 8.42
CA ASP A 78 22.38 17.56 7.74
C ASP A 78 21.67 18.80 8.32
N ILE A 79 20.40 18.67 8.69
CA ILE A 79 19.62 19.74 9.33
C ILE A 79 20.17 20.04 10.73
N GLU A 80 20.43 19.01 11.54
CA GLU A 80 21.00 19.16 12.89
C GLU A 80 22.36 19.86 12.86
N ARG A 81 23.22 19.51 11.89
CA ARG A 81 24.50 20.19 11.66
C ARG A 81 24.31 21.67 11.32
N ARG A 82 23.46 21.99 10.34
CA ARG A 82 23.18 23.39 9.94
C ARG A 82 22.55 24.20 11.06
N LEU A 83 21.70 23.57 11.88
CA LEU A 83 21.08 24.22 13.04
C LEU A 83 22.13 24.57 14.10
N SER A 84 23.13 23.70 14.30
CA SER A 84 24.25 23.94 15.21
C SER A 84 25.13 25.09 14.71
N GLU A 85 25.49 25.10 13.42
CA GLU A 85 26.23 26.20 12.78
C GLU A 85 25.51 27.56 12.92
N LEU A 86 24.18 27.59 12.80
CA LEU A 86 23.39 28.81 12.99
C LEU A 86 23.33 29.27 14.45
N LYS A 87 23.29 28.33 15.41
CA LYS A 87 23.26 28.63 16.84
C LYS A 87 24.60 29.20 17.35
N ASP A 88 25.71 28.73 16.77
CA ASP A 88 27.05 29.17 17.15
C ASP A 88 27.48 30.50 16.49
N LYS A 89 26.69 31.02 15.53
CA LYS A 89 26.89 32.34 14.93
C LYS A 89 26.32 33.45 15.85
N PRO A 90 27.13 34.37 16.39
CA PRO A 90 26.60 35.45 17.22
C PRO A 90 25.67 36.35 16.40
N LEU A 91 24.44 36.55 16.88
CA LEU A 91 23.38 37.41 16.29
C LEU A 91 23.71 38.92 16.23
N GLY A 92 24.96 39.33 16.48
CA GLY A 92 25.35 40.72 16.67
C GLY A 92 26.36 41.23 15.63
N SER A 93 25.92 41.57 14.43
CA SER A 93 26.57 42.63 13.62
C SER A 93 25.68 43.06 12.45
N SER A 94 24.54 43.66 12.78
CA SER A 94 23.93 44.70 11.95
C SER A 94 23.11 45.59 12.86
N VAL A 95 23.76 46.64 13.34
CA VAL A 95 23.15 47.81 13.98
C VAL A 95 22.03 48.34 13.09
N ASN A 96 20.83 48.53 13.64
CA ASN A 96 19.91 49.61 13.28
C ASN A 96 18.88 49.83 14.41
N PRO A 97 19.23 50.63 15.44
CA PRO A 97 18.35 50.97 16.55
C PRO A 97 17.61 52.28 16.24
N GLU A 98 16.75 52.35 15.21
CA GLU A 98 16.00 53.60 14.99
C GLU A 98 14.74 53.51 14.15
N VAL A 99 14.01 52.40 14.25
CA VAL A 99 12.74 52.29 13.52
C VAL A 99 11.61 51.97 14.47
N MET A 100 11.18 53.04 15.14
CA MET A 100 9.83 53.16 15.69
C MET A 100 8.82 53.00 14.54
N TYR A 101 8.42 51.77 14.22
CA TYR A 101 7.16 51.56 13.52
C TYR A 101 6.11 51.17 14.53
N SER A 102 5.13 52.06 14.65
CA SER A 102 3.85 51.84 15.33
C SER A 102 3.42 50.40 15.18
N ARG A 103 3.39 49.68 16.29
CA ARG A 103 2.88 48.31 16.36
C ARG A 103 1.41 48.37 15.89
N PRO A 104 1.06 47.82 14.73
CA PRO A 104 -0.35 47.64 14.41
C PRO A 104 -0.88 46.72 15.50
N THR A 105 -1.99 47.09 16.14
CA THR A 105 -2.74 46.15 16.98
C THR A 105 -3.29 45.09 16.04
N VAL A 106 -2.48 44.06 15.76
CA VAL A 106 -2.91 42.86 15.07
C VAL A 106 -3.94 42.21 15.96
N ILE A 107 -5.20 42.18 15.51
CA ILE A 107 -6.22 41.34 16.13
C ILE A 107 -5.83 39.90 15.75
N PRO A 108 -5.34 39.07 16.68
CA PRO A 108 -5.02 37.69 16.37
C PRO A 108 -6.33 36.99 16.01
N LEU A 109 -6.44 36.51 14.78
CA LEU A 109 -7.46 35.53 14.45
C LEU A 109 -7.04 34.23 15.13
N THR A 110 -7.88 33.66 15.98
CA THR A 110 -7.62 32.35 16.60
C THR A 110 -8.59 31.33 16.02
N PHE A 111 -8.08 30.20 15.55
CA PHE A 111 -8.91 29.10 15.09
C PHE A 111 -9.59 28.46 16.31
N ASP A 112 -10.89 28.70 16.44
CA ASP A 112 -11.68 28.29 17.60
C ASP A 112 -12.29 26.89 17.46
N GLY A 113 -12.13 26.25 16.30
CA GLY A 113 -12.75 24.98 15.95
C GLY A 113 -14.28 25.03 15.80
N LEU A 114 -14.92 26.17 16.05
CA LEU A 114 -16.35 26.40 15.86
C LEU A 114 -16.65 26.78 14.40
N THR A 115 -15.72 27.49 13.77
CA THR A 115 -15.79 27.85 12.35
C THR A 115 -15.05 26.84 11.48
N SER A 116 -15.56 26.59 10.26
CA SER A 116 -14.90 25.64 9.36
C SER A 116 -13.55 26.18 8.87
N TRP A 117 -12.61 25.28 8.60
CA TRP A 117 -11.26 25.61 8.13
C TRP A 117 -11.25 26.52 6.88
N ALA A 118 -12.19 26.32 5.96
CA ALA A 118 -12.32 27.15 4.76
C ALA A 118 -12.71 28.60 5.07
N VAL A 119 -13.60 28.81 6.05
CA VAL A 119 -14.00 30.15 6.50
C VAL A 119 -12.83 30.83 7.20
N PHE A 120 -12.13 30.12 8.08
CA PHE A 120 -10.93 30.61 8.74
C PHE A 120 -9.85 31.04 7.74
N LYS A 121 -9.51 30.20 6.75
CA LYS A 121 -8.51 30.55 5.72
C LYS A 121 -8.90 31.76 4.89
N THR A 122 -10.19 31.93 4.58
CA THR A 122 -10.67 33.10 3.84
C THR A 122 -10.51 34.37 4.66
N GLN A 123 -10.91 34.36 5.94
CA GLN A 123 -10.74 35.50 6.84
C GLN A 123 -9.27 35.81 7.11
N PHE A 124 -8.45 34.78 7.32
CA PHE A 124 -7.02 34.92 7.51
C PHE A 124 -6.34 35.57 6.31
N ASN A 125 -6.64 35.13 5.08
CA ASN A 125 -6.07 35.69 3.85
C ASN A 125 -6.51 37.15 3.61
N VAL A 126 -7.75 37.50 3.96
CA VAL A 126 -8.22 38.90 3.90
C VAL A 126 -7.42 39.77 4.87
N VAL A 127 -7.23 39.29 6.12
CA VAL A 127 -6.48 40.02 7.16
C VAL A 127 -4.99 40.10 6.84
N SER A 128 -4.38 39.06 6.28
CA SER A 128 -2.97 39.09 5.86
C SER A 128 -2.74 40.08 4.73
N SER A 129 -3.66 40.12 3.76
CA SER A 129 -3.63 41.06 2.64
C SER A 129 -3.83 42.51 3.08
N THR A 130 -4.79 42.79 3.97
CA THR A 130 -5.04 44.16 4.47
C THR A 130 -3.89 44.68 5.32
N ASN A 131 -3.18 43.79 6.02
CA ASN A 131 -2.02 44.14 6.82
C ASN A 131 -0.70 44.13 6.04
N GLY A 132 -0.73 43.77 4.75
CA GLY A 132 0.46 43.73 3.90
C GLY A 132 1.55 42.79 4.43
N TRP A 133 1.18 41.67 5.05
CA TRP A 133 2.15 40.73 5.60
C TRP A 133 2.97 40.08 4.48
N ALA A 134 4.29 40.05 4.64
CA ALA A 134 5.18 39.27 3.78
C ALA A 134 5.10 37.79 4.14
N ASP A 135 5.42 36.89 3.20
CA ASP A 135 5.28 35.43 3.31
C ASP A 135 5.77 34.85 4.65
N PHE A 136 6.88 35.34 5.18
CA PHE A 136 7.43 34.89 6.47
C PHE A 136 6.58 35.30 7.67
N VAL A 137 6.05 36.52 7.67
CA VAL A 137 5.18 37.04 8.74
C VAL A 137 3.82 36.37 8.67
N GLU A 138 3.31 36.16 7.47
CA GLU A 138 2.05 35.45 7.23
C GLU A 138 2.12 33.99 7.71
N ALA A 139 3.20 33.27 7.38
CA ALA A 139 3.41 31.91 7.87
C ALA A 139 3.53 31.85 9.40
N SER A 140 4.26 32.80 10.01
CA SER A 140 4.43 32.84 11.46
C SER A 140 3.11 33.11 12.19
N GLN A 141 2.27 34.00 11.66
CA GLN A 141 0.96 34.31 12.24
C GLN A 141 -0.02 33.16 12.04
N LEU A 142 0.00 32.48 10.90
CA LEU A 142 -0.85 31.31 10.67
C LEU A 142 -0.59 30.21 11.71
N VAL A 143 0.68 29.98 12.06
CA VAL A 143 1.06 29.02 13.11
C VAL A 143 0.62 29.48 14.49
N ALA A 144 0.71 30.78 14.80
CA ALA A 144 0.26 31.32 16.08
C ALA A 144 -1.27 31.35 16.24
N SER A 145 -2.00 31.30 15.12
CA SER A 145 -3.45 31.33 15.05
C SER A 145 -4.13 29.95 15.13
N LEU A 146 -3.36 28.86 15.03
CA LEU A 146 -3.84 27.47 15.12
C LEU A 146 -3.81 26.97 16.57
#